data_AF-A3U2I6-F1
#
_entry.id   AF-A3U2I6-F1
#
_cell.length_a   1.000
_cell.length_b   1.000
_cell.length_c   1.000
_cell.angle_alpha   90.00
_cell.angle_beta   90.00
_cell.angle_gamma   90.00
#
_symmetry.space_group_name_H-M   'P 1'
#
loop_
_entity.id
_entity.type
_entity.pdbx_description
1 polymer ?
#
loop_
_entity_poly.entity_id
_entity_poly.type
_entity_poly.pdbx_seq_one_letter_code
_entity_poly.pdbx_strand_id
1 'polypeptide(L)' 'MLTRDDMIREYRARGATFPALLLVYIVILGTMGATAMAIV' A
#
# COMPACT_ATOMS: atom_id res chain seq x y z
N MET A 1 6.50 31.46 -2.33
CA MET A 1 7.17 30.58 -1.36
C MET A 1 6.21 29.48 -0.99
N LEU A 2 6.64 28.21 -1.04
CA LEU A 2 5.82 27.10 -0.58
C LEU A 2 5.72 27.20 0.95
N THR A 3 4.52 27.28 1.50
CA THR A 3 4.36 27.38 2.95
C THR A 3 4.61 26.01 3.59
N ARG A 4 4.91 25.98 4.90
CA ARG A 4 5.03 24.70 5.62
C ARG A 4 3.75 23.87 5.55
N ASP A 5 2.59 24.52 5.53
CA ASP A 5 1.29 23.84 5.46
C ASP A 5 1.08 23.19 4.09
N ASP A 6 1.50 23.86 3.01
CA ASP A 6 1.50 23.28 1.66
C ASP A 6 2.39 22.03 1.61
N MET A 7 3.58 22.07 2.24
CA MET A 7 4.48 20.92 2.32
C MET A 7 3.86 19.75 3.10
N ILE A 8 3.20 20.01 4.22
CA ILE A 8 2.56 18.97 5.06
C ILE A 8 1.39 18.34 4.31
N ARG A 9 0.58 19.14 3.62
CA ARG A 9 -0.54 18.68 2.80
C ARG A 9 -0.07 17.79 1.66
N GLU A 10 0.99 18.20 0.95
CA GLU A 10 1.63 17.44 -0.13
C GLU A 10 2.16 16.08 0.40
N TYR A 11 2.83 16.08 1.54
CA TYR A 11 3.35 14.86 2.17
C TYR A 11 2.24 13.88 2.55
N ARG A 12 1.13 14.37 3.13
CA ARG A 12 -0.03 13.54 3.45
C ARG A 12 -0.72 13.00 2.20
N ALA A 13 -0.80 13.78 1.14
CA ALA A 13 -1.40 13.37 -0.12
C ALA A 13 -0.61 12.23 -0.81
N ARG A 14 0.71 12.18 -0.60
CA ARG A 14 1.61 11.14 -1.14
C ARG A 14 1.77 9.93 -0.23
N GLY A 15 1.21 9.98 0.99
CA GLY A 15 1.29 8.87 1.94
C GLY A 15 0.48 7.66 1.49
N ALA A 16 0.98 6.47 1.79
CA ALA A 16 0.21 5.24 1.60
C ALA A 16 -1.02 5.24 2.52
N THR A 17 -2.16 4.77 2.00
CA THR A 17 -3.40 4.67 2.77
C THR A 17 -3.55 3.26 3.35
N PHE A 18 -4.27 3.15 4.46
CA PHE A 18 -4.57 1.84 5.07
C PHE A 18 -5.29 0.87 4.10
N PRO A 19 -6.28 1.29 3.30
CA PRO A 19 -6.87 0.42 2.28
C PRO A 19 -5.87 -0.08 1.23
N ALA A 20 -4.92 0.77 0.80
CA ALA A 20 -3.88 0.36 -0.15
C ALA A 20 -2.97 -0.72 0.46
N LEU A 21 -2.62 -0.60 1.74
CA LEU A 21 -1.85 -1.63 2.46
C LEU A 21 -2.60 -2.96 2.54
N LEU A 22 -3.91 -2.93 2.85
CA LEU A 22 -4.73 -4.14 2.89
C LEU A 22 -4.78 -4.84 1.53
N LEU A 23 -4.95 -4.08 0.44
CA LEU A 23 -4.98 -4.63 -0.91
C LEU A 23 -3.67 -5.35 -1.24
N VAL A 24 -2.53 -4.70 -0.98
CA VAL A 24 -1.20 -5.31 -1.20
C VAL A 24 -1.05 -6.58 -0.38
N TYR A 25 -1.47 -6.56 0.89
CA TYR A 25 -1.36 -7.72 1.77
C TYR A 25 -2.20 -8.91 1.29
N ILE A 26 -3.43 -8.66 0.83
CA ILE A 26 -4.30 -9.69 0.24
C ILE A 26 -3.66 -10.29 -1.01
N VAL A 27 -3.06 -9.47 -1.89
CA VAL A 27 -2.37 -9.94 -3.08
C VAL A 27 -1.19 -10.84 -2.73
N ILE A 28 -0.39 -10.45 -1.73
CA ILE A 28 0.76 -11.26 -1.27
C ILE A 28 0.27 -12.60 -0.74
N LEU A 29 -0.68 -12.61 0.20
CA LEU A 29 -1.20 -13.85 0.78
C LEU A 29 -1.88 -14.74 -0.26
N GLY A 30 -2.65 -14.14 -1.17
CA GLY A 30 -3.30 -14.87 -2.27
C GLY A 30 -2.27 -15.53 -3.20
N THR A 31 -1.20 -14.80 -3.54
CA THR A 31 -0.11 -15.35 -4.36
C THR A 31 0.60 -16.49 -3.65
N MET A 32 0.94 -16.33 -2.36
CA MET A 32 1.56 -17.39 -1.55
C MET A 32 0.68 -18.64 -1.50
N GLY A 33 -0.62 -18.48 -1.23
CA GLY A 33 -1.57 -19.59 -1.20
C GLY A 33 -1.72 -20.28 -2.55
N ALA A 34 -1.86 -19.51 -3.63
CA ALA A 34 -1.94 -20.05 -4.98
C ALA A 34 -0.67 -20.82 -5.36
N THR A 35 0.52 -20.28 -5.05
CA THR A 35 1.79 -20.97 -5.31
C THR A 35 1.93 -22.24 -4.47
N ALA A 36 1.47 -22.25 -3.22
CA ALA A 36 1.49 -23.45 -2.39
C ALA A 36 0.61 -24.55 -3.00
N MET A 37 -0.59 -24.21 -3.46
CA MET A 37 -1.50 -25.15 -4.14
C MET A 37 -0.97 -25.64 -5.49
N ALA A 38 -0.11 -24.87 -6.16
CA ALA A 38 0.49 -25.28 -7.43
C ALA A 38 1.70 -26.23 -7.26
N ILE A 39 2.29 -26.29 -6.06
CA ILE A 39 3.44 -27.14 -5.75
C ILE A 39 3.01 -28.50 -5.20
N VAL A 40 1.86 -28.58 -4.52
CA VAL A 40 1.26 -29.81 -4.00
C VAL A 40 0.61 -30.61 -5.12
#